data_AF-A0A242WAH0-F1
#
_entry.id   AF-A0A242WAH0-F1
#
_cell.length_a   1.000
_cell.length_b   1.000
_cell.length_c   1.000
_cell.angle_alpha   90.00
_cell.angle_beta   90.00
_cell.angle_gamma   90.00
#
_symmetry.space_group_name_H-M   'P 1'
#
loop_
_entity.id
_entity.type
_entity.pdbx_description
1 polymer ?
#
loop_
_entity_poly.entity_id
_entity_poly.type
_entity_poly.pdbx_seq_one_letter_code
_entity_poly.pdbx_strand_id
1 'polypeptide(L)'
;MTCTDCTRKEIKTNVKKDELIFTNVPANICTVCNELNFNFRDQLIMEHYSKLERVNPGEIDFADVELAYKSMTIENLIVNSPLQ
;
A
#
# COMPACT_ATOMS: atom_id res chain seq x y z
N MET A 1 2.38 -18.36 12.10
CA MET A 1 2.49 -19.70 11.47
C MET A 1 3.36 -19.52 10.23
N THR A 2 4.61 -19.96 10.27
CA THR A 2 5.61 -19.73 9.21
C THR A 2 5.33 -20.65 8.04
N CYS A 3 4.80 -20.09 6.96
CA CYS A 3 4.65 -20.79 5.69
C CYS A 3 6.04 -21.18 5.15
N THR A 4 6.35 -22.47 5.23
CA THR A 4 7.69 -23.02 5.02
C THR A 4 8.02 -23.20 3.54
N ASP A 5 6.98 -23.41 2.70
CA ASP A 5 7.07 -23.55 1.24
C ASP A 5 6.30 -22.45 0.51
N CYS A 6 6.58 -21.20 0.88
CA CYS A 6 5.88 -20.04 0.36
C CYS A 6 6.38 -19.66 -1.04
N THR A 7 5.77 -20.21 -2.10
CA THR A 7 5.92 -19.64 -3.45
C THR A 7 5.19 -18.29 -3.48
N ARG A 8 5.95 -17.21 -3.62
CA ARG A 8 5.43 -15.85 -3.71
C ARG A 8 5.29 -15.44 -5.17
N LYS A 9 4.14 -14.86 -5.51
CA LYS A 9 3.87 -14.30 -6.83
C LYS A 9 3.56 -12.82 -6.70
N GLU A 10 4.19 -12.01 -7.54
CA GLU A 10 3.84 -10.60 -7.67
C GLU A 10 2.50 -10.47 -8.41
N ILE A 11 1.61 -9.67 -7.83
CA ILE A 11 0.30 -9.34 -8.39
C ILE A 11 0.05 -7.84 -8.22
N LYS A 12 -0.95 -7.33 -8.95
CA LYS A 12 -1.57 -6.04 -8.68
C LYS A 12 -2.96 -6.27 -8.13
N THR A 13 -3.33 -5.52 -7.11
CA THR A 13 -4.64 -5.66 -6.46
C THR A 13 -5.19 -4.30 -6.05
N ASN A 14 -6.46 -4.27 -5.67
CA ASN A 14 -7.10 -3.07 -5.16
C ASN A 14 -7.09 -3.10 -3.62
N VAL A 15 -6.69 -1.99 -3.01
CA VAL A 15 -6.65 -1.83 -1.56
C VAL A 15 -7.59 -0.71 -1.17
N LYS A 16 -8.62 -1.04 -0.39
CA LYS A 16 -9.49 -0.03 0.21
C LYS A 16 -8.86 0.49 1.50
N LYS A 17 -8.72 1.80 1.61
CA LYS A 17 -8.26 2.47 2.82
C LYS A 17 -9.11 3.71 3.04
N ASP A 18 -9.75 3.78 4.20
CA ASP A 18 -10.77 4.79 4.49
C ASP A 18 -11.83 4.84 3.36
N GLU A 19 -12.08 6.02 2.80
CA GLU A 19 -13.02 6.24 1.69
C GLU A 19 -12.36 6.15 0.29
N LEU A 20 -11.10 5.74 0.22
CA LEU A 20 -10.35 5.59 -1.03
C LEU A 20 -10.19 4.13 -1.43
N ILE A 21 -10.17 3.89 -2.75
CA ILE A 21 -9.80 2.61 -3.35
C ILE A 21 -8.53 2.84 -4.15
N PHE A 22 -7.40 2.40 -3.61
CA PHE A 22 -6.13 2.37 -4.35
C PHE A 22 -6.17 1.19 -5.32
N THR A 23 -6.11 1.48 -6.61
CA THR A 23 -6.07 0.49 -7.68
C THR A 23 -4.63 0.21 -8.09
N ASN A 24 -4.38 -0.96 -8.68
CA ASN A 24 -3.05 -1.34 -9.19
C ASN A 24 -1.92 -1.40 -8.13
N VAL A 25 -2.26 -1.59 -6.86
CA VAL A 25 -1.26 -1.68 -5.77
C VAL A 25 -0.45 -2.96 -5.93
N PRO A 26 0.90 -2.88 -6.00
CA PRO A 26 1.75 -4.05 -6.07
C PRO A 26 1.69 -4.85 -4.75
N ALA A 27 1.52 -6.16 -4.85
CA ALA A 27 1.49 -7.07 -3.72
C ALA A 27 2.17 -8.39 -4.05
N ASN A 28 2.66 -9.07 -3.02
CA ASN A 28 3.12 -10.44 -3.10
C ASN A 28 2.06 -11.36 -2.49
N ILE A 29 1.48 -12.24 -3.29
CA ILE A 29 0.58 -13.28 -2.80
C ILE A 29 1.37 -14.57 -2.57
N CYS A 30 1.18 -15.19 -1.40
CA CYS A 30 1.59 -16.57 -1.21
C CYS A 30 0.60 -17.49 -1.92
N THR A 31 1.06 -18.34 -2.84
CA THR A 31 0.17 -19.25 -3.57
C THR A 31 -0.33 -20.44 -2.74
N VAL A 32 0.21 -20.62 -1.52
CA VAL A 32 -0.17 -21.72 -0.61
C VAL A 32 -1.20 -21.27 0.42
N CYS A 33 -0.97 -20.14 1.11
CA CYS A 33 -1.91 -19.60 2.10
C CYS A 33 -2.79 -18.47 1.56
N ASN A 34 -2.61 -18.04 0.30
CA ASN A 34 -3.30 -16.91 -0.32
C ASN A 34 -3.15 -15.58 0.42
N GLU A 35 -2.14 -15.47 1.29
CA GLU A 35 -1.87 -14.27 2.06
C GLU A 35 -1.22 -13.20 1.19
N LEU A 36 -1.80 -12.01 1.22
CA LEU A 36 -1.28 -10.83 0.53
C LEU A 36 -0.30 -10.08 1.43
N ASN A 37 0.85 -9.74 0.87
CA ASN A 37 1.89 -8.98 1.52
C ASN A 37 2.23 -7.76 0.68
N PHE A 38 2.20 -6.58 1.30
CA PHE A 38 2.52 -5.31 0.67
C PHE A 38 3.89 -4.82 1.13
N ASN A 39 4.60 -4.06 0.30
CA ASN A 39 5.82 -3.40 0.76
C ASN A 39 5.48 -2.44 1.91
N PHE A 40 6.33 -2.38 2.92
CA PHE A 40 6.14 -1.47 4.05
C PHE A 40 6.03 -0.01 3.59
N ARG A 41 6.82 0.40 2.58
CA ARG A 41 6.75 1.75 2.00
C ARG A 41 5.37 2.03 1.39
N ASP A 42 4.83 1.10 0.62
CA ASP A 42 3.54 1.26 -0.05
C ASP A 42 2.39 1.42 0.96
N GLN A 43 2.47 0.67 2.06
CA GLN A 43 1.52 0.79 3.18
C GLN A 43 1.57 2.19 3.80
N LEU A 44 2.77 2.76 3.99
CA LEU A 44 2.92 4.12 4.51
C LEU A 44 2.40 5.18 3.53
N ILE A 45 2.60 5.01 2.22
CA ILE A 45 2.08 5.93 1.20
C ILE A 45 0.55 5.95 1.22
N MET A 46 -0.08 4.77 1.23
CA MET A 46 -1.55 4.67 1.30
C MET A 46 -2.09 5.35 2.57
N GLU A 47 -1.51 5.05 3.73
CA GLU A 47 -1.90 5.64 5.02
C GLU A 47 -1.78 7.16 5.01
N HIS A 48 -0.62 7.67 4.58
CA HIS A 48 -0.35 9.11 4.55
C HIS A 48 -1.30 9.82 3.58
N TYR A 49 -1.44 9.32 2.36
CA TYR A 49 -2.26 9.94 1.32
C TYR A 49 -3.74 9.98 1.72
N SER A 50 -4.28 8.86 2.24
CA SER A 50 -5.68 8.76 2.68
C SER A 50 -6.09 9.79 3.74
N LYS A 51 -5.12 10.37 4.44
CA LYS A 51 -5.35 11.36 5.50
C LYS A 51 -5.08 12.80 5.08
N LEU A 52 -4.13 13.04 4.17
CA LEU A 52 -3.85 14.37 3.65
C LEU A 52 -5.01 14.88 2.80
N GLU A 53 -5.47 14.05 1.86
CA GLU A 53 -6.64 14.34 1.06
C GLU A 53 -7.84 14.19 1.99
N ARG A 54 -8.34 15.31 2.54
CA ARG A 54 -9.58 15.37 3.33
C ARG A 54 -10.77 14.99 2.44
N VAL A 55 -10.87 13.69 2.18
CA VAL A 55 -11.91 12.88 1.55
C VAL A 55 -12.60 13.54 0.35
N ASN A 56 -12.04 13.30 -0.84
CA ASN A 56 -12.86 13.06 -2.02
C ASN A 56 -12.91 11.54 -2.24
N PRO A 57 -14.07 10.88 -2.08
CA PRO A 57 -14.19 9.44 -2.27
C PRO A 57 -13.92 9.08 -3.73
N GLY A 58 -13.18 8.00 -3.98
CA GLY A 58 -12.89 7.57 -5.35
C GLY A 58 -11.86 6.46 -5.50
N GLU A 59 -11.71 6.03 -6.74
CA GLU A 59 -10.62 5.16 -7.18
C GLU A 59 -9.41 6.03 -7.57
N ILE A 60 -8.23 5.61 -7.11
CA ILE A 60 -6.97 6.29 -7.41
C ILE A 60 -5.98 5.26 -7.93
N ASP A 61 -5.26 5.57 -9.00
CA ASP A 61 -4.16 4.73 -9.45
C ASP A 61 -2.98 4.87 -8.47
N PHE A 62 -2.57 3.76 -7.86
CA PHE A 62 -1.47 3.76 -6.90
C PHE A 62 -0.16 4.27 -7.51
N ALA A 63 0.07 4.06 -8.80
CA ALA A 63 1.29 4.52 -9.46
C ALA A 63 1.43 6.05 -9.47
N ASP A 64 0.31 6.77 -9.62
CA ASP A 64 0.29 8.23 -9.60
C ASP A 64 0.62 8.78 -8.21
N VAL A 65 0.07 8.13 -7.18
CA VAL A 65 0.36 8.47 -5.79
C VAL A 65 1.80 8.13 -5.46
N GLU A 66 2.27 6.92 -5.76
CA GLU A 66 3.65 6.50 -5.49
C GLU A 66 4.68 7.48 -6.09
N LEU A 67 4.42 7.98 -7.32
CA LEU A 67 5.27 8.95 -7.98
C LEU A 67 5.40 10.26 -7.18
N ALA A 68 4.32 10.77 -6.60
CA ALA A 68 4.33 11.98 -5.77
C ALA A 68 5.19 11.82 -4.51
N TYR A 69 5.35 10.59 -4.00
CA TYR A 69 6.15 10.28 -2.81
C TYR A 69 7.53 9.69 -3.12
N LYS A 70 7.92 9.60 -4.40
CA LYS A 70 9.16 8.94 -4.83
C LYS A 70 10.43 9.55 -4.21
N SER A 71 10.44 10.85 -3.92
CA SER A 71 11.56 11.56 -3.30
C SER A 71 11.52 11.57 -1.76
N MET A 72 10.44 11.11 -1.14
CA MET A 72 10.34 11.08 0.32
C MET A 72 11.06 9.88 0.92
N THR A 73 11.79 10.09 2.02
CA THR A 73 12.39 8.97 2.76
C THR A 73 11.33 8.21 3.55
N ILE A 74 11.67 7.00 4.02
CA ILE A 74 10.75 6.22 4.88
C ILE A 74 10.49 6.98 6.19
N GLU A 75 11.49 7.66 6.75
CA GLU A 75 11.34 8.47 7.96
C GLU A 75 10.34 9.61 7.76
N ASN A 76 10.42 10.32 6.63
CA ASN A 76 9.47 11.37 6.28
C ASN A 76 8.05 10.83 6.15
N LEU A 77 7.89 9.65 5.56
CA LEU A 77 6.60 8.97 5.47
C LEU A 77 6.06 8.60 6.85
N ILE A 78 6.89 8.03 7.74
CA ILE A 78 6.52 7.65 9.10
C ILE A 78 6.10 8.86 9.93
N VAL A 79 6.86 9.95 9.91
CA VAL A 79 6.56 11.16 10.71
C VAL A 79 5.20 11.76 10.35
N ASN A 80 4.80 11.63 9.10
CA ASN A 80 3.53 12.15 8.62
C ASN A 80 2.45 11.06 8.48
N SER A 81 2.80 9.79 8.72
CA SER A 81 1.87 8.66 8.76
C SER A 81 1.43 8.44 10.21
N PRO A 82 0.13 8.46 10.54
CA PRO A 82 -0.30 8.43 11.94
C PRO A 82 -0.36 7.03 12.53
N LEU A 83 0.59 6.16 12.18
CA LEU A 83 0.89 4.94 12.92
C LEU A 83 1.69 5.23 14.21
N GLN A 84 1.75 6.50 14.62
CA GLN A 84 2.26 6.98 15.91
C GLN A 84 1.14 7.08 16.95
#